data_AF-A0A1Q7LG46-F1
#
_entry.id   AF-A0A1Q7LG46-F1
#
_cell.length_a   1.000
_cell.length_b   1.000
_cell.length_c   1.000
_cell.angle_alpha   90.00
_cell.angle_beta   90.00
_cell.angle_gamma   90.00
#
_symmetry.space_group_name_H-M   'P 1'
#
loop_
_entity.id
_entity.type
_entity.pdbx_description
1 polymer ?
#
loop_
_entity_poly.entity_id
_entity_poly.type
_entity_poly.pdbx_seq_one_letter_code
_entity_poly.pdbx_strand_id
1 'polypeptide(L)'
;MGQDTGSIPSLLGAEVLNAATYSYPDQVDSAASLANLGVTVAGIYISADSVVAEASQVLGAAGSGSSYITNLTINGVPVNVTGDPNQTIWIPGGQIVLNEQTISSTGSAVVNAIHVTVNGVADVVIASATAGIS
;
A
#
# COMPACT_ATOMS: atom_id res chain seq x y z
N MET A 1 -24.03 -33.27 -5.05
CA MET A 1 -22.66 -32.91 -5.47
C MET A 1 -22.63 -31.39 -5.59
N GLY A 2 -22.50 -30.69 -4.46
CA GLY A 2 -22.37 -29.23 -4.45
C GLY A 2 -20.92 -28.90 -4.73
N GLN A 3 -20.65 -28.37 -5.92
CA GLN A 3 -19.37 -27.76 -6.19
C GLN A 3 -19.37 -26.42 -5.44
N ASP A 4 -18.79 -26.40 -4.24
CA ASP A 4 -18.32 -25.15 -3.66
C ASP A 4 -17.22 -24.65 -4.59
N THR A 5 -17.61 -23.79 -5.53
CA THR A 5 -16.67 -22.93 -6.21
C THR A 5 -16.12 -22.00 -5.15
N GLY A 6 -15.02 -22.43 -4.52
CA GLY A 6 -14.12 -21.57 -3.79
C GLY A 6 -13.67 -20.49 -4.75
N SER A 7 -14.44 -19.42 -4.82
CA SER A 7 -14.06 -18.20 -5.52
C SER A 7 -12.74 -17.80 -4.90
N ILE A 8 -11.71 -17.59 -5.70
CA ILE A 8 -10.52 -16.89 -5.22
C ILE A 8 -11.02 -15.46 -4.96
N PRO A 9 -11.24 -15.01 -3.70
CA PRO A 9 -12.01 -13.79 -3.44
C PRO A 9 -11.22 -12.49 -3.72
N SER A 10 -10.23 -12.53 -4.61
CA SER A 10 -9.51 -11.38 -5.12
C SER A 10 -8.79 -11.79 -6.41
N LEU A 11 -9.32 -11.38 -7.56
CA LEU A 11 -8.52 -11.30 -8.79
C LEU A 11 -7.83 -9.94 -8.75
N LEU A 12 -6.56 -9.91 -8.36
CA LEU A 12 -5.74 -8.72 -8.53
C LEU A 12 -5.52 -8.50 -10.04
N GLY A 13 -6.13 -7.44 -10.57
CA GLY A 13 -5.79 -6.86 -11.87
C GLY A 13 -4.68 -5.84 -11.68
N ALA A 14 -3.55 -6.07 -12.34
CA ALA A 14 -2.36 -5.24 -12.30
C ALA A 14 -1.62 -5.38 -13.63
N GLU A 15 -1.22 -4.27 -14.25
CA GLU A 15 -0.55 -4.32 -15.55
C GLU A 15 0.97 -4.31 -15.46
N VAL A 16 1.53 -3.49 -14.56
CA VAL A 16 2.99 -3.38 -14.36
C VAL A 16 3.29 -3.26 -12.88
N LEU A 17 4.09 -4.19 -12.35
CA LEU A 17 4.65 -4.11 -11.00
C LEU A 17 6.15 -3.87 -11.08
N ASN A 18 6.65 -2.93 -10.28
CA ASN A 18 8.07 -2.70 -10.09
C ASN A 18 8.36 -2.50 -8.60
N ALA A 19 9.40 -3.15 -8.10
CA ALA A 19 9.91 -2.97 -6.75
C ALA A 19 11.44 -2.93 -6.82
N ALA A 20 12.03 -1.95 -6.15
CA ALA A 20 13.47 -1.74 -6.13
C ALA A 20 13.93 -1.30 -4.75
N THR A 21 15.13 -1.73 -4.39
CA THR A 21 15.85 -1.27 -3.20
C THR A 21 17.25 -0.88 -3.63
N TYR A 22 17.66 0.30 -3.19
CA TYR A 22 18.97 0.88 -3.40
C TYR A 22 19.65 1.01 -2.04
N SER A 23 20.83 0.42 -1.91
CA SER A 23 21.63 0.52 -0.69
C SER A 23 22.92 1.26 -1.02
N TYR A 24 23.19 2.25 -0.18
CA TYR A 24 24.39 3.07 -0.15
C TYR A 24 25.14 2.78 1.18
N PRO A 25 26.39 3.25 1.33
CA PRO A 25 27.14 3.07 2.57
C PRO A 25 26.45 3.66 3.82
N ASP A 26 25.63 4.68 3.64
CA ASP A 26 25.00 5.47 4.70
C ASP A 26 23.47 5.61 4.55
N GLN A 27 22.87 5.01 3.52
CA GLN A 27 21.45 5.16 3.23
C GLN A 27 20.86 3.91 2.58
N VAL A 28 19.60 3.63 2.86
CA VAL A 28 18.79 2.68 2.08
C VAL A 28 17.55 3.40 1.59
N ASP A 29 17.27 3.29 0.29
CA ASP A 29 16.04 3.74 -0.34
C ASP A 29 15.31 2.55 -0.95
N SER A 30 14.00 2.53 -0.85
CA SER A 30 13.15 1.50 -1.46
C SER A 30 11.94 2.13 -2.09
N ALA A 31 11.50 1.55 -3.21
CA ALA A 31 10.28 1.93 -3.89
C ALA A 31 9.51 0.70 -4.37
N ALA A 32 8.18 0.78 -4.30
CA ALA A 32 7.27 -0.18 -4.93
C ALA A 32 6.22 0.60 -5.71
N SER A 33 5.92 0.14 -6.93
CA SER A 33 5.01 0.81 -7.84
C SER A 33 4.16 -0.20 -8.60
N LEU A 34 2.90 0.16 -8.80
CA LEU A 34 1.90 -0.61 -9.52
C LEU A 34 1.12 0.33 -10.44
N ALA A 35 1.00 -0.05 -11.72
CA ALA A 35 0.12 0.61 -12.68
C ALA A 35 -1.18 -0.16 -12.87
N ASN A 36 -2.28 0.59 -13.04
CA ASN A 36 -3.62 0.09 -13.35
C ASN A 36 -4.10 -0.95 -12.33
N LEU A 37 -4.16 -0.53 -11.07
CA LEU A 37 -4.73 -1.33 -9.99
C LEU A 37 -6.23 -1.53 -10.20
N GLY A 38 -6.66 -2.78 -10.14
CA GLY A 38 -8.06 -3.16 -9.90
C GLY A 38 -8.10 -4.38 -8.99
N VAL A 39 -8.60 -4.23 -7.77
CA VAL A 39 -8.67 -5.32 -6.80
C VAL A 39 -10.01 -5.31 -6.06
N THR A 40 -10.54 -6.48 -5.76
CA THR A 40 -11.71 -6.61 -4.89
C THR A 40 -11.29 -7.23 -3.58
N VAL A 41 -11.57 -6.56 -2.46
CA VAL A 41 -11.27 -7.03 -1.11
C VAL A 41 -12.58 -7.07 -0.32
N ALA A 42 -13.01 -8.26 0.11
CA ALA A 42 -14.25 -8.44 0.87
C ALA A 42 -15.50 -7.80 0.23
N GLY A 43 -15.58 -7.81 -1.11
CA GLY A 43 -16.68 -7.18 -1.87
C GLY A 43 -16.53 -5.68 -2.09
N ILE A 44 -15.42 -5.07 -1.68
CA ILE A 44 -15.09 -3.67 -1.93
C ILE A 44 -14.11 -3.61 -3.10
N TYR A 45 -14.51 -2.98 -4.19
CA TYR A 45 -13.65 -2.79 -5.35
C TYR A 45 -12.81 -1.52 -5.18
N ILE A 46 -11.51 -1.66 -5.35
CA ILE A 46 -10.52 -0.59 -5.22
C ILE A 46 -9.78 -0.49 -6.55
N SER A 47 -9.74 0.70 -7.14
CA SER A 47 -9.02 0.96 -8.38
C SER A 47 -8.17 2.22 -8.29
N ALA A 48 -7.04 2.22 -8.99
CA ALA A 48 -6.18 3.40 -9.14
C ALA A 48 -5.31 3.26 -10.40
N ASP A 49 -4.99 4.37 -11.05
CA ASP A 49 -4.16 4.34 -12.26
C ASP A 49 -2.68 4.08 -11.94
N SER A 50 -2.23 4.62 -10.80
CA SER A 50 -0.88 4.45 -10.29
C SER A 50 -0.89 4.41 -8.77
N VAL A 51 -0.12 3.49 -8.21
CA VAL A 51 0.09 3.33 -6.77
C VAL A 51 1.58 3.17 -6.53
N VAL A 52 2.19 4.12 -5.82
CA VAL A 52 3.63 4.14 -5.54
C VAL A 52 3.84 4.33 -4.05
N ALA A 53 4.75 3.56 -3.47
CA ALA A 53 5.29 3.74 -2.13
C ALA A 53 6.80 3.95 -2.22
N GLU A 54 7.32 4.91 -1.45
CA GLU A 54 8.75 5.20 -1.32
C GLU A 54 9.11 5.27 0.14
N ALA A 55 10.20 4.61 0.53
CA ALA A 55 10.76 4.63 1.87
C ALA A 55 12.25 4.95 1.80
N SER A 56 12.76 5.74 2.74
CA SER A 56 14.18 6.09 2.83
C SER A 56 14.64 6.09 4.29
N GLN A 57 15.86 5.61 4.53
CA GLN A 57 16.48 5.71 5.83
C GLN A 57 17.98 6.00 5.71
N VAL A 58 18.39 7.12 6.32
CA VAL A 58 19.79 7.53 6.44
C VAL A 58 20.33 7.11 7.80
N LEU A 59 21.57 6.60 7.83
CA LEU A 59 22.23 6.14 9.04
C LEU A 59 22.26 7.24 10.11
N GLY A 60 21.75 6.91 11.30
CA GLY A 60 21.67 7.85 12.42
C GLY A 60 20.51 8.85 12.36
N ALA A 61 19.64 8.78 11.35
CA ALA A 61 18.42 9.56 11.25
C ALA A 61 17.17 8.68 11.31
N ALA A 62 16.04 9.29 11.68
CA ALA A 62 14.74 8.64 11.51
C ALA A 62 14.46 8.45 10.02
N GLY A 63 13.85 7.32 9.67
CA GLY A 63 13.42 7.08 8.31
C GLY A 63 12.27 8.00 7.90
N SER A 64 12.04 8.06 6.60
CA SER A 64 11.03 8.88 5.96
C SER A 64 10.34 8.11 4.84
N GLY A 65 9.18 8.59 4.43
CA GLY A 65 8.36 7.90 3.46
C GLY A 65 7.42 8.83 2.72
N SER A 66 6.97 8.37 1.54
CA SER A 66 5.88 9.00 0.82
C SER A 66 5.13 7.99 -0.04
N SER A 67 3.91 8.33 -0.44
CA SER A 67 3.15 7.53 -1.39
C SER A 67 2.45 8.44 -2.40
N TYR A 68 2.35 7.97 -3.64
CA TYR A 68 1.65 8.66 -4.71
C TYR A 68 0.56 7.72 -5.26
N ILE A 69 -0.68 8.20 -5.21
CA ILE A 69 -1.84 7.42 -5.66
C ILE A 69 -2.68 8.32 -6.56
N THR A 70 -2.90 7.90 -7.81
CA THR A 70 -3.65 8.68 -8.79
C THR A 70 -4.97 8.02 -9.14
N ASN A 71 -6.02 8.84 -9.24
CA ASN A 71 -7.38 8.41 -9.62
C ASN A 71 -7.92 7.26 -8.77
N LEU A 72 -7.66 7.29 -7.46
CA LEU A 72 -8.18 6.30 -6.53
C LEU A 72 -9.71 6.35 -6.50
N THR A 73 -10.34 5.19 -6.70
CA THR A 73 -11.76 5.01 -6.46
C THR A 73 -12.02 3.81 -5.54
N ILE A 74 -13.09 3.91 -4.76
CA ILE A 74 -13.63 2.82 -3.95
C ILE A 74 -15.08 2.63 -4.39
N ASN A 75 -15.41 1.44 -4.91
CA ASN A 75 -16.70 1.13 -5.51
C ASN A 75 -17.15 2.17 -6.55
N GLY A 76 -16.20 2.70 -7.33
CA GLY A 76 -16.45 3.74 -8.35
C GLY A 76 -16.61 5.16 -7.81
N VAL A 77 -16.53 5.37 -6.49
CA VAL A 77 -16.54 6.71 -5.88
C VAL A 77 -15.11 7.23 -5.76
N PRO A 78 -14.79 8.41 -6.34
CA PRO A 78 -13.46 9.00 -6.20
C PRO A 78 -13.10 9.31 -4.74
N VAL A 79 -11.85 9.05 -4.37
CA VAL A 79 -11.29 9.38 -3.06
C VAL A 79 -10.29 10.52 -3.21
N ASN A 80 -10.42 11.54 -2.38
CA ASN A 80 -9.41 12.60 -2.31
C ASN A 80 -8.18 12.11 -1.57
N VAL A 81 -7.07 11.89 -2.28
CA VAL A 81 -5.78 11.53 -1.70
C VAL A 81 -5.05 12.81 -1.30
N THR A 82 -4.84 13.01 0.00
CA THR A 82 -4.23 14.23 0.56
C THR A 82 -2.72 14.23 0.43
N GLY A 83 -2.10 13.05 0.42
CA GLY A 83 -0.64 12.88 0.54
C GLY A 83 -0.15 12.90 1.99
N ASP A 84 -0.99 13.25 2.97
CA ASP A 84 -0.62 13.19 4.38
C ASP A 84 -0.36 11.74 4.81
N PRO A 85 0.60 11.48 5.71
CA PRO A 85 0.86 10.15 6.22
C PRO A 85 -0.34 9.62 7.01
N ASN A 86 -0.65 8.35 6.81
CA ASN A 86 -1.68 7.58 7.51
C ASN A 86 -3.10 8.14 7.32
N GLN A 87 -3.44 8.60 6.10
CA GLN A 87 -4.80 9.05 5.80
C GLN A 87 -5.79 7.87 5.84
N THR A 88 -6.71 7.87 6.79
CA THR A 88 -7.70 6.80 6.96
C THR A 88 -9.01 7.08 6.21
N ILE A 89 -9.51 6.08 5.48
CA ILE A 89 -10.83 6.02 4.88
C ILE A 89 -11.62 4.88 5.52
N TRP A 90 -12.75 5.18 6.13
CA TRP A 90 -13.60 4.18 6.75
C TRP A 90 -14.48 3.46 5.71
N ILE A 91 -14.56 2.14 5.82
CA ILE A 91 -15.36 1.27 4.96
C ILE A 91 -16.21 0.32 5.82
N PRO A 92 -17.30 -0.25 5.28
CA PRO A 92 -18.05 -1.27 6.00
C PRO A 92 -17.14 -2.43 6.43
N GLY A 93 -17.10 -2.71 7.74
CA GLY A 93 -16.32 -3.81 8.30
C GLY A 93 -14.83 -3.51 8.56
N GLY A 94 -14.34 -2.30 8.28
CA GLY A 94 -12.93 -1.98 8.53
C GLY A 94 -12.47 -0.62 8.02
N GLN A 95 -11.24 -0.55 7.53
CA GLN A 95 -10.61 0.69 7.09
C GLN A 95 -9.66 0.46 5.91
N ILE A 96 -9.39 1.55 5.19
CA ILE A 96 -8.30 1.66 4.23
C ILE A 96 -7.40 2.79 4.72
N VAL A 97 -6.11 2.52 4.90
CA VAL A 97 -5.10 3.52 5.22
C VAL A 97 -4.28 3.80 3.98
N LEU A 98 -4.26 5.06 3.56
CA LEU A 98 -3.42 5.56 2.47
C LEU A 98 -2.15 6.16 3.04
N ASN A 99 -1.06 6.03 2.31
CA ASN A 99 0.26 6.51 2.75
C ASN A 99 0.57 6.04 4.18
N GLU A 100 0.32 4.76 4.48
CA GLU A 100 0.56 4.24 5.82
C GLU A 100 2.07 4.19 6.05
N GLN A 101 2.55 4.96 7.02
CA GLN A 101 3.97 5.07 7.35
C GLN A 101 4.20 4.62 8.79
N THR A 102 5.09 3.64 8.94
CA THR A 102 5.59 3.19 10.25
C THR A 102 7.09 3.41 10.31
N ILE A 103 7.53 4.22 11.27
CA ILE A 103 8.95 4.45 11.56
C ILE A 103 9.30 3.75 12.87
N SER A 104 10.26 2.82 12.84
CA SER A 104 10.70 2.08 14.02
C SER A 104 11.58 2.94 14.93
N SER A 105 11.82 2.46 16.16
CA SER A 105 12.76 3.09 17.09
C SER A 105 14.21 3.09 16.61
N THR A 106 14.56 2.23 15.66
CA THR A 106 15.89 2.19 15.02
C THR A 106 15.94 3.03 13.74
N GLY A 107 14.86 3.75 13.43
CA GLY A 107 14.74 4.59 12.24
C GLY A 107 14.20 3.87 11.01
N SER A 108 14.09 2.54 11.00
CA SER A 108 13.59 1.79 9.83
C SER A 108 12.20 2.28 9.40
N ALA A 109 12.03 2.57 8.12
CA ALA A 109 10.79 3.06 7.54
C ALA A 109 10.08 1.95 6.75
N VAL A 110 8.79 1.75 7.03
CA VAL A 110 7.89 0.96 6.19
C VAL A 110 6.79 1.88 5.69
N VAL A 111 6.54 1.85 4.38
CA VAL A 111 5.51 2.64 3.72
C VAL A 111 4.64 1.73 2.88
N ASN A 112 3.35 1.69 3.20
CA ASN A 112 2.35 1.01 2.38
C ASN A 112 1.51 2.10 1.70
N ALA A 113 1.46 2.08 0.37
CA ALA A 113 0.65 3.07 -0.34
C ALA A 113 -0.84 2.90 -0.03
N ILE A 114 -1.35 1.66 -0.08
CA ILE A 114 -2.71 1.32 0.32
C ILE A 114 -2.66 0.08 1.22
N HIS A 115 -3.21 0.19 2.43
CA HIS A 115 -3.42 -0.93 3.35
C HIS A 115 -4.91 -1.05 3.67
N VAL A 116 -5.51 -2.18 3.28
CA VAL A 116 -6.93 -2.49 3.46
C VAL A 116 -7.08 -3.51 4.56
N THR A 117 -7.77 -3.15 5.63
CA THR A 117 -8.10 -4.06 6.72
C THR A 117 -9.61 -4.21 6.78
N VAL A 118 -10.12 -5.43 6.62
CA VAL A 118 -11.53 -5.79 6.85
C VAL A 118 -11.57 -6.83 7.96
N ASN A 119 -12.11 -6.45 9.11
CA ASN A 119 -11.99 -7.19 10.35
C ASN A 119 -12.51 -8.63 10.21
N GLY A 120 -11.63 -9.60 10.47
CA GLY A 120 -11.96 -11.03 10.38
C GLY A 120 -12.17 -11.56 8.96
N VAL A 121 -11.91 -10.75 7.92
CA VAL A 121 -12.13 -11.13 6.52
C VAL A 121 -10.86 -11.01 5.68
N ALA A 122 -10.18 -9.86 5.71
CA ALA A 122 -9.03 -9.61 4.85
C ALA A 122 -8.07 -8.57 5.44
N ASP A 123 -6.79 -8.73 5.09
CA ASP A 123 -5.70 -7.80 5.35
C ASP A 123 -4.84 -7.78 4.08
N VAL A 124 -4.85 -6.64 3.36
CA VAL A 124 -4.27 -6.52 2.02
C VAL A 124 -3.44 -5.25 1.93
N VAL A 125 -2.16 -5.42 1.58
CA VAL A 125 -1.22 -4.32 1.32
C VAL A 125 -0.92 -4.24 -0.18
N ILE A 126 -0.98 -3.03 -0.73
CA ILE A 126 -0.71 -2.75 -2.15
C ILE A 126 0.39 -1.69 -2.22
N ALA A 127 1.49 -2.07 -2.89
CA ALA A 127 2.76 -1.35 -2.94
C ALA A 127 3.33 -1.06 -1.54
N SER A 128 4.34 -1.85 -1.15
CA SER A 128 5.05 -1.69 0.12
C SER A 128 6.53 -1.43 -0.15
N ALA A 129 7.07 -0.38 0.45
CA ALA A 129 8.49 -0.05 0.44
C ALA A 129 9.04 -0.11 1.87
N THR A 130 10.22 -0.69 2.05
CA THR A 130 10.89 -0.79 3.34
C THR A 130 12.34 -0.34 3.22
N ALA A 131 12.77 0.56 4.09
CA ALA A 131 14.14 1.07 4.16
C ALA A 131 14.69 0.94 5.57
N GLY A 132 15.83 0.26 5.71
CA GLY A 132 16.53 0.09 6.98
C GLY A 132 18.01 -0.20 6.77
N ILE A 133 18.85 0.49 7.54
CA ILE A 133 20.30 0.36 7.64
C ILE A 133 20.65 0.28 9.14
N SER A 134 21.72 -0.45 9.47
CA SER A 134 22.18 -0.69 10.85
C SER A 134 23.70 -0.61 10.94
#